data_AF-A0A535GWM0-F1
#
_entry.id   AF-A0A535GWM0-F1
#
_cell.length_a   1.000
_cell.length_b   1.000
_cell.length_c   1.000
_cell.angle_alpha   90.00
_cell.angle_beta   90.00
_cell.angle_gamma   90.00
#
_symmetry.space_group_name_H-M   'P 1'
#
loop_
_entity.id
_entity.type
_entity.pdbx_description
1 polymer ?
#
loop_
_entity_poly.entity_id
_entity_poly.type
_entity_poly.pdbx_seq_one_letter_code
_entity_poly.pdbx_strand_id
1 'polypeptide(L)'
;MDTSYRPLPPVLTCRHLVTRPLNDQKSGWYGGCEIGDQAARLRWVAQVDAAWLQEVAQLRQQMEVNNRPFIEKIWVAKALQLAAEQQGRSVEAATEALQLVANAFLAESATFLLLHQKELEQLELPADAVLLLLRRSLAAFVALDGAQPRWEIPDDVLEAFPDRVRAFFRPRRSNGFGAAFRPLSSNDAPRGEFRPKP
;
A
#
# COMPACT_ATOMS: atom_id res chain seq x y z
N MET A 1 -2.78 -22.43 0.05
CA MET A 1 -3.39 -23.77 -0.10
C MET A 1 -4.45 -23.92 0.98
N ASP A 2 -5.56 -24.60 0.70
CA ASP A 2 -6.49 -24.99 1.75
C ASP A 2 -5.92 -26.17 2.57
N THR A 3 -6.62 -26.59 3.61
CA THR A 3 -6.26 -27.76 4.43
C THR A 3 -6.28 -29.09 3.66
N SER A 4 -6.73 -29.06 2.40
CA SER A 4 -6.75 -30.18 1.47
C SER A 4 -5.74 -30.01 0.32
N TYR A 5 -4.74 -29.15 0.49
CA TYR A 5 -3.66 -28.89 -0.47
C TYR A 5 -4.13 -28.39 -1.84
N ARG A 6 -5.36 -27.86 -1.93
CA ARG A 6 -5.84 -27.24 -3.17
C ARG A 6 -5.30 -25.81 -3.26
N PRO A 7 -5.00 -25.32 -4.47
CA PRO A 7 -4.74 -23.90 -4.69
C PRO A 7 -5.92 -23.11 -4.14
N LEU A 8 -5.64 -22.11 -3.30
CA LEU A 8 -6.70 -21.19 -2.88
C LEU A 8 -7.17 -20.44 -4.12
N PRO A 9 -8.49 -20.28 -4.33
CA PRO A 9 -8.97 -19.39 -5.38
C PRO A 9 -8.38 -17.99 -5.15
N PRO A 10 -8.15 -17.20 -6.22
CA PRO A 10 -7.62 -15.85 -6.09
C PRO A 10 -8.53 -15.04 -5.16
N VAL A 11 -7.95 -14.57 -4.06
CA VAL A 11 -8.65 -13.73 -3.09
C VAL A 11 -8.42 -12.29 -3.49
N LEU A 12 -9.50 -11.57 -3.81
CA LEU A 12 -9.45 -10.12 -3.96
C LEU A 12 -9.26 -9.49 -2.58
N THR A 13 -8.03 -9.10 -2.27
CA THR A 13 -7.71 -8.36 -1.05
C THR A 13 -7.82 -6.85 -1.31
N CYS A 14 -8.16 -6.09 -0.28
CA CYS A 14 -8.07 -4.64 -0.36
C CYS A 14 -6.59 -4.24 -0.53
N ARG A 15 -6.28 -3.37 -1.50
CA ARG A 15 -4.93 -2.82 -1.69
C ARG A 15 -4.38 -2.15 -0.43
N HIS A 16 -5.27 -1.60 0.40
CA HIS A 16 -4.94 -0.99 1.69
C HIS A 16 -5.12 -2.00 2.82
N LEU A 17 -4.56 -3.20 2.66
CA LEU A 17 -4.63 -4.25 3.67
C LEU A 17 -3.85 -3.81 4.92
N VAL A 18 -4.47 -3.95 6.08
CA VAL A 18 -3.88 -3.70 7.39
C VAL A 18 -4.16 -4.90 8.29
N THR A 19 -3.29 -5.17 9.25
CA THR A 19 -3.55 -6.16 10.31
C THR A 19 -4.37 -5.52 11.41
N ARG A 20 -5.37 -6.26 11.93
CA ARG A 20 -6.23 -5.80 13.02
C ARG A 20 -6.35 -6.88 14.10
N PRO A 21 -6.38 -6.50 15.39
CA PRO A 21 -6.61 -7.47 16.45
C PRO A 21 -8.05 -7.99 16.37
N LEU A 22 -8.23 -9.26 16.71
CA LEU A 22 -9.56 -9.84 16.88
C LEU A 22 -10.15 -9.29 18.19
N ASN A 23 -11.28 -8.59 18.13
CA ASN A 23 -11.84 -7.82 19.26
C ASN A 23 -12.35 -8.67 20.44
N ASP A 24 -12.28 -10.01 20.38
CA ASP A 24 -13.03 -10.91 21.27
C ASP A 24 -12.14 -11.69 22.26
N GLN A 25 -11.13 -11.04 22.86
CA GLN A 25 -10.23 -11.59 23.90
C GLN A 25 -9.43 -12.86 23.54
N LYS A 26 -9.52 -13.35 22.30
CA LYS A 26 -8.66 -14.41 21.78
C LYS A 26 -7.49 -13.76 21.07
N SER A 27 -6.26 -14.13 21.46
CA SER A 27 -5.06 -13.78 20.71
C SER A 27 -5.26 -14.15 19.24
N GLY A 28 -5.25 -13.15 18.37
CA GLY A 28 -5.54 -13.36 16.96
C GLY A 28 -5.49 -12.04 16.19
N TRP A 29 -5.01 -12.13 14.96
CA TRP A 29 -4.96 -11.03 14.01
C TRP A 29 -5.71 -11.41 12.75
N TYR A 30 -6.38 -10.45 12.13
CA TYR A 30 -7.01 -10.64 10.83
C TYR A 30 -6.63 -9.52 9.86
N GLY A 31 -6.67 -9.82 8.56
CA GLY A 31 -6.50 -8.81 7.51
C GLY A 31 -7.79 -7.99 7.35
N GLY A 32 -7.68 -6.68 7.51
CA GLY A 32 -8.74 -5.71 7.26
C GLY A 32 -8.34 -4.70 6.20
N CYS A 33 -9.29 -3.93 5.67
CA CYS A 33 -8.99 -2.80 4.77
C CYS A 33 -8.90 -1.51 5.60
N GLU A 34 -7.87 -0.70 5.37
CA GLU A 34 -7.68 0.59 6.05
C GLU A 34 -8.89 1.51 5.87
N ILE A 35 -9.53 1.46 4.70
CA ILE A 35 -10.73 2.24 4.36
C ILE A 35 -11.91 1.88 5.29
N GLY A 36 -12.01 0.60 5.67
CA GLY A 36 -13.07 0.04 6.49
C GLY A 36 -13.82 -1.12 5.82
N ASP A 37 -15.07 -1.31 6.26
CA ASP A 37 -15.98 -2.31 5.72
C ASP A 37 -16.47 -2.00 4.29
N GLN A 38 -17.39 -2.80 3.77
CA GLN A 38 -17.95 -2.58 2.43
C GLN A 38 -18.63 -1.22 2.30
N ALA A 39 -19.38 -0.78 3.30
CA ALA A 39 -20.09 0.49 3.26
C ALA A 39 -19.13 1.68 3.28
N ALA A 40 -18.06 1.60 4.08
CA ALA A 40 -16.97 2.56 4.10
C ALA A 40 -16.26 2.66 2.75
N ARG A 41 -15.99 1.52 2.10
CA ARG A 41 -15.40 1.49 0.75
C ARG A 41 -16.31 2.14 -0.29
N LEU A 42 -17.61 1.85 -0.27
CA LEU A 42 -18.56 2.49 -1.17
C LEU A 42 -18.67 4.00 -0.94
N ARG A 43 -18.68 4.46 0.31
CA ARG A 43 -18.66 5.89 0.63
C ARG A 43 -17.37 6.56 0.14
N TRP A 44 -16.23 5.89 0.30
CA TRP A 44 -14.95 6.40 -0.19
C TRP A 44 -14.93 6.52 -1.72
N VAL A 45 -15.40 5.51 -2.45
CA VAL A 45 -15.56 5.57 -3.92
C VAL A 45 -16.62 6.60 -4.34
N ALA A 46 -17.65 6.84 -3.54
CA ALA A 46 -18.61 7.91 -3.84
C ALA A 46 -18.02 9.32 -3.62
N GLN A 47 -17.03 9.45 -2.74
CA GLN A 47 -16.31 10.71 -2.48
C GLN A 47 -15.16 10.95 -3.48
N VAL A 48 -14.62 9.89 -4.06
CA VAL A 48 -13.51 9.94 -5.01
C VAL A 48 -13.99 9.36 -6.33
N ASP A 49 -14.08 10.18 -7.38
CA ASP A 49 -14.56 9.78 -8.70
C ASP A 49 -14.00 8.40 -9.14
N ALA A 50 -14.91 7.46 -9.44
CA ALA A 50 -14.56 6.09 -9.80
C ALA A 50 -13.76 6.01 -11.09
N ALA A 51 -14.02 6.89 -12.06
CA ALA A 51 -13.26 6.95 -13.30
C ALA A 51 -11.82 7.42 -13.01
N TRP A 52 -11.69 8.50 -12.24
CA TRP A 52 -10.40 9.00 -11.76
C TRP A 52 -9.61 7.92 -11.01
N LEU A 53 -10.25 7.14 -10.13
CA LEU A 53 -9.61 6.05 -9.40
C LEU A 53 -9.06 4.96 -10.32
N GLN A 54 -9.78 4.64 -11.40
CA GLN A 54 -9.32 3.65 -12.38
C GLN A 54 -8.10 4.14 -13.15
N GLU A 55 -8.12 5.39 -13.63
CA GLU A 55 -7.00 6.01 -14.34
C GLU A 55 -5.76 6.10 -13.45
N VAL A 56 -5.93 6.53 -12.21
CA VAL A 56 -4.85 6.56 -11.22
C VAL A 56 -4.32 5.16 -10.91
N ALA A 57 -5.19 4.15 -10.80
CA ALA A 57 -4.76 2.77 -10.56
C ALA A 57 -3.93 2.22 -11.72
N GLN A 58 -4.33 2.53 -12.97
CA GLN A 58 -3.59 2.15 -14.16
C GLN A 58 -2.20 2.80 -14.20
N LEU A 59 -2.12 4.11 -13.94
CA LEU A 59 -0.84 4.83 -13.91
C LEU A 59 0.09 4.26 -12.83
N ARG A 60 -0.43 3.94 -11.63
CA ARG A 60 0.35 3.28 -10.58
C ARG A 60 0.82 1.90 -10.98
N GLN A 61 -0.01 1.11 -11.65
CA GLN A 61 0.38 -0.22 -12.11
C GLN A 61 1.52 -0.15 -13.14
N GLN A 62 1.48 0.81 -14.06
CA GLN A 62 2.56 1.04 -15.02
C GLN A 62 3.85 1.45 -14.31
N MET A 63 3.76 2.38 -13.36
CA MET A 63 4.90 2.81 -12.54
C MET A 63 5.48 1.63 -11.73
N GLU A 64 4.64 0.79 -11.14
CA GLU A 64 5.05 -0.39 -10.38
C GLU A 64 5.81 -1.40 -11.25
N VAL A 65 5.32 -1.67 -12.45
CA VAL A 65 6.00 -2.57 -13.40
C VAL A 65 7.41 -2.08 -13.73
N ASN A 66 7.57 -0.78 -13.96
CA ASN A 66 8.86 -0.15 -14.25
C ASN A 66 9.79 -0.16 -13.04
N ASN A 67 9.25 0.13 -11.86
CA ASN A 67 10.03 0.32 -10.64
C ASN A 67 10.34 -0.97 -9.87
N ARG A 68 9.64 -2.08 -10.13
CA ARG A 68 9.80 -3.36 -9.42
C ARG A 68 11.25 -3.84 -9.28
N PRO A 69 12.11 -3.81 -10.32
CA PRO A 69 13.51 -4.23 -10.17
C PRO A 69 14.29 -3.39 -9.13
N PHE A 70 13.92 -2.12 -8.97
CA PHE A 70 14.54 -1.24 -7.98
C PHE A 70 13.99 -1.49 -6.59
N ILE A 71 12.69 -1.75 -6.45
CA ILE A 71 12.05 -2.09 -5.17
C ILE A 71 12.72 -3.34 -4.57
N GLU A 72 12.95 -4.37 -5.39
CA GLU A 72 13.65 -5.59 -4.95
C GLU A 72 15.08 -5.28 -4.45
N LYS A 73 15.83 -4.47 -5.21
CA LYS A 73 17.19 -4.05 -4.82
C LYS A 73 17.21 -3.20 -3.55
N ILE A 74 16.22 -2.31 -3.37
CA ILE A 74 16.05 -1.50 -2.15
C ILE A 74 15.86 -2.41 -0.94
N TRP A 75 14.98 -3.42 -1.04
CA TRP A 75 14.75 -4.37 0.06
C TRP A 75 15.98 -5.20 0.39
N VAL A 76 16.71 -5.68 -0.62
CA VAL A 76 17.97 -6.41 -0.41
C VAL A 76 19.00 -5.52 0.28
N ALA A 77 19.21 -4.29 -0.20
CA ALA A 77 20.15 -3.36 0.39
C ALA A 77 19.76 -2.99 1.84
N LYS A 78 18.46 -2.82 2.11
CA LYS A 78 17.96 -2.59 3.47
C LYS A 78 18.23 -3.77 4.40
N ALA A 79 18.01 -5.00 3.93
CA ALA A 79 18.30 -6.19 4.72
C ALA A 79 19.79 -6.30 5.08
N LEU A 80 20.68 -5.93 4.15
CA LEU A 80 22.13 -5.89 4.42
C LEU A 80 22.50 -4.83 5.46
N GLN A 81 21.90 -3.64 5.39
CA GLN A 81 22.09 -2.58 6.37
C GLN A 81 21.69 -3.05 7.77
N LEU A 82 20.50 -3.64 7.91
CA LEU A 82 19.99 -4.14 9.19
C LEU A 82 20.81 -5.32 9.73
N ALA A 83 21.29 -6.20 8.84
CA ALA A 83 22.16 -7.31 9.24
C ALA A 83 23.51 -6.81 9.78
N ALA A 84 24.09 -5.78 9.17
CA ALA A 84 25.31 -5.14 9.66
C ALA A 84 25.10 -4.50 11.04
N GLU A 85 23.98 -3.79 11.22
CA GLU A 85 23.57 -3.19 12.49
C GLU A 85 23.43 -4.25 13.61
N GLN A 86 22.67 -5.33 13.35
CA GLN A 86 22.47 -6.43 14.31
C GLN A 86 23.77 -7.13 14.70
N GLN A 87 24.77 -7.13 13.82
CA GLN A 87 26.08 -7.73 14.06
C GLN A 87 27.09 -6.73 14.66
N GLY A 88 26.68 -5.49 14.95
CA GLY A 88 27.55 -4.44 15.46
C GLY A 88 28.66 -4.02 14.49
N ARG A 89 28.47 -4.26 13.18
CA ARG A 89 29.40 -3.86 12.13
C ARG A 89 29.07 -2.44 11.65
N SER A 90 30.01 -1.80 10.95
CA SER A 90 29.71 -0.53 10.27
C SER A 90 28.59 -0.73 9.24
N VAL A 91 27.63 0.19 9.25
CA VAL A 91 26.51 0.26 8.32
C VAL A 91 26.78 1.20 7.14
N GLU A 92 27.92 1.88 7.10
CA GLU A 92 28.21 2.96 6.15
C GLU A 92 28.13 2.48 4.71
N ALA A 93 28.88 1.44 4.36
CA ALA A 93 28.88 0.87 3.01
C ALA A 93 27.50 0.33 2.58
N ALA A 94 26.75 -0.27 3.51
CA ALA A 94 25.39 -0.74 3.22
C ALA A 94 24.41 0.41 3.03
N THR A 95 24.58 1.50 3.78
CA THR A 95 23.78 2.72 3.67
C THR A 95 24.06 3.43 2.34
N GLU A 96 25.33 3.52 1.93
CA GLU A 96 25.72 4.07 0.62
C GLU A 96 25.14 3.24 -0.54
N ALA A 97 25.22 1.92 -0.47
CA ALA A 97 24.63 1.03 -1.47
C ALA A 97 23.10 1.22 -1.56
N LEU A 98 22.42 1.31 -0.41
CA LEU A 98 20.99 1.57 -0.37
C LEU A 98 20.65 2.95 -0.97
N GLN A 99 21.43 3.98 -0.65
CA GLN A 99 21.25 5.33 -1.20
C GLN A 99 21.43 5.37 -2.72
N LEU A 100 22.41 4.62 -3.25
CA LEU A 100 22.64 4.53 -4.69
C LEU A 100 21.43 3.94 -5.42
N VAL A 101 20.87 2.84 -4.89
CA VAL A 101 19.66 2.22 -5.48
C VAL A 101 18.45 3.13 -5.32
N ALA A 102 18.29 3.78 -4.17
CA ALA A 102 17.20 4.74 -3.94
C ALA A 102 17.25 5.92 -4.94
N ASN A 103 18.45 6.44 -5.21
CA ASN A 103 18.63 7.51 -6.21
C ASN A 103 18.29 7.04 -7.62
N ALA A 104 18.66 5.81 -7.99
CA ALA A 104 18.30 5.23 -9.29
C ALA A 104 16.77 5.04 -9.43
N PHE A 105 16.10 4.56 -8.38
CA PHE A 105 14.63 4.49 -8.33
C PHE A 105 13.98 5.86 -8.54
N LEU A 106 14.50 6.90 -7.89
CA LEU A 106 13.96 8.26 -8.00
C LEU A 106 14.17 8.84 -9.41
N ALA A 107 15.31 8.55 -10.04
CA ALA A 107 15.59 8.97 -11.41
C ALA A 107 14.65 8.30 -12.42
N GLU A 108 14.41 7.00 -12.26
CA GLU A 108 13.45 6.25 -13.09
C GLU A 108 12.02 6.76 -12.89
N SER A 109 11.64 6.99 -11.62
CA SER A 109 10.33 7.56 -11.29
C SER A 109 10.16 8.96 -11.88
N ALA A 110 11.20 9.81 -11.84
CA ALA A 110 11.15 11.13 -12.45
C ALA A 110 10.97 11.06 -13.98
N THR A 111 11.68 10.12 -14.63
CA THR A 111 11.53 9.87 -16.07
C THR A 111 10.10 9.43 -16.41
N PHE A 112 9.55 8.48 -15.65
CA PHE A 112 8.17 8.03 -15.81
C PHE A 112 7.17 9.19 -15.66
N LEU A 113 7.29 9.99 -14.59
CA LEU A 113 6.37 11.10 -14.34
C LEU A 113 6.46 12.18 -15.44
N LEU A 114 7.65 12.40 -16.01
CA LEU A 114 7.82 13.32 -17.13
C LEU A 114 7.13 12.79 -18.40
N LEU A 115 7.27 11.50 -18.70
CA LEU A 115 6.62 10.87 -19.85
C LEU A 115 5.08 10.93 -19.77
N HIS A 116 4.53 10.84 -18.55
CA HIS A 116 3.10 10.87 -18.29
C HIS A 116 2.58 12.23 -17.80
N GLN A 117 3.32 13.33 -18.04
CA GLN A 117 3.00 14.65 -17.50
C GLN A 117 1.57 15.12 -17.82
N LYS A 118 1.11 14.94 -19.06
CA LYS A 118 -0.23 15.38 -19.48
C LYS A 118 -1.35 14.61 -18.77
N GLU A 119 -1.18 13.31 -18.60
CA GLU A 119 -2.14 12.45 -17.89
C GLU A 119 -2.19 12.83 -16.41
N LEU A 120 -1.03 13.07 -15.81
CA LEU A 120 -0.89 13.56 -14.44
C LEU A 120 -1.57 14.93 -14.22
N GLU A 121 -1.40 15.88 -15.15
CA GLU A 121 -2.06 17.19 -15.10
C GLU A 121 -3.59 17.07 -15.16
N GLN A 122 -4.13 16.20 -16.04
CA GLN A 122 -5.58 15.94 -16.13
C GLN A 122 -6.14 15.33 -14.85
N LEU A 123 -5.34 14.50 -14.17
CA LEU A 123 -5.70 13.86 -12.91
C LEU A 123 -5.49 14.77 -11.69
N GLU A 124 -5.04 16.02 -11.89
CA GLU A 124 -4.65 16.96 -10.82
C GLU A 124 -3.60 16.35 -9.87
N LEU A 125 -2.61 15.66 -10.46
CA LEU A 125 -1.50 15.01 -9.78
C LEU A 125 -0.16 15.62 -10.24
N PRO A 126 0.29 16.73 -9.63
CA PRO A 126 1.54 17.36 -10.02
C PRO A 126 2.74 16.40 -9.88
N ALA A 127 3.49 16.21 -10.97
CA ALA A 127 4.63 15.27 -11.01
C ALA A 127 5.71 15.59 -9.96
N ASP A 128 5.96 16.88 -9.72
CA ASP A 128 6.88 17.37 -8.70
C ASP A 128 6.43 17.01 -7.28
N ALA A 129 5.13 17.10 -6.98
CA ALA A 129 4.55 16.69 -5.72
C ALA A 129 4.71 15.18 -5.48
N VAL A 130 4.40 14.36 -6.49
CA VAL A 130 4.57 12.90 -6.44
C VAL A 130 6.04 12.54 -6.21
N LEU A 131 6.96 13.15 -6.95
CA LEU A 131 8.39 12.90 -6.82
C LEU A 131 8.94 13.35 -5.46
N LEU A 132 8.48 14.48 -4.94
CA LEU A 132 8.86 14.97 -3.62
C LEU A 132 8.44 13.98 -2.52
N LEU A 133 7.22 13.43 -2.59
CA LEU A 133 6.72 12.43 -1.64
C LEU A 133 7.54 11.13 -1.71
N LEU A 134 7.90 10.67 -2.91
CA LEU A 134 8.78 9.52 -3.09
C LEU A 134 10.17 9.77 -2.49
N ARG A 135 10.76 10.94 -2.74
CA ARG A 135 12.07 11.32 -2.19
C ARG A 135 12.05 11.34 -0.67
N ARG A 136 11.02 11.93 -0.06
CA ARG A 136 10.88 12.00 1.40
C ARG A 136 10.66 10.63 2.03
N SER A 137 9.82 9.79 1.45
CA SER A 137 9.59 8.44 1.97
C SER A 137 10.84 7.56 1.88
N LEU A 138 11.60 7.64 0.79
CA LEU A 138 12.86 6.90 0.67
C LEU A 138 13.93 7.41 1.64
N ALA A 139 14.09 8.73 1.79
CA ALA A 139 15.03 9.27 2.76
C ALA A 139 14.71 8.80 4.19
N ALA A 140 13.44 8.79 4.58
CA ALA A 140 13.00 8.25 5.87
C ALA A 140 13.29 6.74 5.98
N PHE A 141 13.05 5.97 4.92
CA PHE A 141 13.30 4.53 4.91
C PHE A 141 14.80 4.18 4.99
N VAL A 142 15.66 4.95 4.34
CA VAL A 142 17.13 4.80 4.42
C VAL A 142 17.61 5.04 5.85
N ALA A 143 17.07 6.06 6.52
CA ALA A 143 17.42 6.45 7.87
C ALA A 143 16.81 5.55 8.96
N LEU A 144 15.78 4.76 8.63
CA LEU A 144 15.07 3.90 9.58
C LEU A 144 16.02 2.85 10.17
N ASP A 145 16.05 2.71 11.49
CA ASP A 145 16.79 1.68 12.21
C ASP A 145 15.85 0.57 12.73
N GLY A 146 16.44 -0.53 13.19
CA GLY A 146 15.70 -1.57 13.93
C GLY A 146 15.02 -2.68 13.11
N ALA A 147 14.36 -3.58 13.84
CA ALA A 147 14.08 -4.95 13.39
C ALA A 147 12.89 -5.13 12.42
N GLN A 148 12.03 -4.11 12.26
CA GLN A 148 10.84 -4.21 11.39
C GLN A 148 10.75 -3.02 10.44
N PRO A 149 11.51 -3.03 9.34
CA PRO A 149 11.48 -1.95 8.35
C PRO A 149 10.11 -1.91 7.66
N ARG A 150 9.47 -0.74 7.68
CA ARG A 150 8.25 -0.47 6.92
C ARG A 150 8.49 0.74 6.02
N TRP A 151 8.40 0.55 4.71
CA TRP A 151 8.47 1.67 3.77
C TRP A 151 7.09 2.30 3.64
N GLU A 152 6.91 3.46 4.25
CA GLU A 152 5.70 4.25 4.19
C GLU A 152 6.00 5.70 3.83
N ILE A 153 4.99 6.42 3.35
CA ILE A 153 5.03 7.87 3.27
C ILE A 153 4.62 8.43 4.63
N PRO A 154 5.45 9.28 5.27
CA PRO A 154 5.13 9.90 6.55
C PRO A 154 3.85 10.74 6.48
N ASP A 155 3.04 10.67 7.55
CA ASP A 155 1.71 11.28 7.61
C ASP A 155 1.79 12.81 7.55
N ASP A 156 2.74 13.40 8.29
CA ASP A 156 3.04 14.84 8.32
C ASP A 156 3.41 15.38 6.93
N VAL A 157 4.17 14.60 6.16
CA VAL A 157 4.53 14.96 4.79
C VAL A 157 3.32 14.85 3.87
N LEU A 158 2.51 13.80 4.02
CA LEU A 158 1.34 13.58 3.17
C LEU A 158 0.25 14.63 3.41
N GLU A 159 0.06 15.07 4.65
CA GLU A 159 -0.94 16.08 5.03
C GLU A 159 -0.70 17.47 4.41
N ALA A 160 0.53 17.78 3.99
CA ALA A 160 0.86 19.03 3.30
C ALA A 160 0.33 19.11 1.86
N PHE A 161 -0.23 18.03 1.31
CA PHE A 161 -0.67 17.96 -0.09
C PHE A 161 -2.20 17.94 -0.24
N PRO A 162 -2.74 18.40 -1.41
CA PRO A 162 -4.17 18.36 -1.70
C PRO A 162 -4.76 16.94 -1.67
N ASP A 163 -6.08 16.83 -1.43
CA ASP A 163 -6.82 15.56 -1.30
C ASP A 163 -6.55 14.55 -2.42
N ARG A 164 -6.47 14.99 -3.68
CA ARG A 164 -6.23 14.10 -4.82
C ARG A 164 -4.82 13.51 -4.81
N VAL A 165 -3.81 14.32 -4.49
CA VAL A 165 -2.43 13.85 -4.32
C VAL A 165 -2.35 12.88 -3.14
N ARG A 166 -3.06 13.17 -2.04
CA ARG A 166 -3.10 12.24 -0.90
C ARG A 166 -3.73 10.90 -1.28
N ALA A 167 -4.87 10.93 -1.98
CA ALA A 167 -5.54 9.73 -2.48
C ALA A 167 -4.67 8.91 -3.45
N PHE A 168 -3.68 9.54 -4.11
CA PHE A 168 -2.66 8.83 -4.90
C PHE A 168 -1.78 7.90 -4.04
N PHE A 169 -1.54 8.21 -2.78
CA PHE A 169 -0.65 7.42 -1.93
C PHE A 169 -1.38 6.65 -0.85
N ARG A 170 -2.40 7.25 -0.22
CA ARG A 170 -3.18 6.66 0.85
C ARG A 170 -4.65 7.07 0.75
N PRO A 171 -5.61 6.15 0.95
CA PRO A 171 -7.02 6.50 0.93
C PRO A 171 -7.37 7.31 2.19
N ARG A 172 -8.34 8.22 2.08
CA ARG A 172 -8.91 8.87 3.26
C ARG A 172 -9.56 7.78 4.13
N ARG A 173 -9.09 7.68 5.38
CA ARG A 173 -9.77 6.87 6.39
C ARG A 173 -11.17 7.42 6.55
N SER A 174 -12.19 6.60 6.34
CA SER A 174 -13.55 7.02 6.66
C SER A 174 -13.67 7.06 8.20
N ASN A 175 -13.78 8.26 8.76
CA ASN A 175 -14.07 8.43 10.19
C ASN A 175 -15.50 7.93 10.45
N GLY A 176 -15.61 6.63 10.72
CA GLY A 176 -16.87 5.93 10.99
C GLY A 176 -16.67 4.62 11.76
N PHE A 177 -15.53 4.44 12.44
CA PHE A 177 -15.28 3.28 13.29
C PHE A 177 -15.94 3.49 14.66
N GLY A 178 -17.21 3.13 14.72
CA GLY A 178 -17.99 3.07 15.97
C GLY A 178 -19.30 2.27 15.87
N ALA A 179 -19.85 2.07 14.67
CA ALA A 179 -21.08 1.28 14.51
C ALA A 179 -20.78 -0.15 14.05
N ALA A 180 -20.64 -1.03 15.04
CA ALA A 180 -20.95 -2.46 14.98
C ALA A 180 -20.52 -3.24 13.72
N PHE A 181 -19.29 -3.76 13.76
CA PHE A 181 -19.03 -5.02 13.06
C PHE A 181 -19.83 -6.11 13.79
N ARG A 182 -21.04 -6.40 13.32
CA ARG A 182 -21.78 -7.59 13.75
C ARG A 182 -21.17 -8.75 12.95
N PRO A 183 -20.45 -9.70 13.58
CA PRO A 183 -19.95 -10.85 12.85
C PRO A 183 -21.15 -11.55 12.19
N LEU A 184 -21.01 -11.93 10.92
CA LEU A 184 -21.96 -12.82 10.25
C LEU A 184 -22.03 -14.10 11.10
N SER A 185 -23.09 -14.22 11.89
CA SER A 185 -23.46 -15.47 12.53
C SER A 185 -23.68 -16.49 11.42
N SER A 186 -23.28 -17.73 11.64
CA SER A 186 -23.43 -18.85 10.69
C SER A 186 -24.88 -19.14 10.27
N ASN A 187 -25.86 -18.35 10.75
CA ASN A 187 -27.27 -18.44 10.41
C ASN A 187 -27.74 -17.46 9.32
N ASP A 188 -26.94 -16.48 8.89
CA ASP A 188 -27.34 -15.46 7.90
C ASP A 188 -26.88 -15.74 6.47
N ALA A 189 -26.40 -16.95 6.17
CA ALA A 189 -26.18 -17.37 4.79
C ALA A 189 -27.55 -17.47 4.08
N PRO A 190 -27.76 -16.84 2.90
CA PRO A 190 -28.94 -17.10 2.10
C PRO A 190 -28.93 -18.59 1.76
N ARG A 191 -29.92 -19.34 2.26
CA ARG A 191 -30.16 -20.74 1.88
C ARG A 191 -30.58 -20.77 0.42
N GLY A 192 -29.62 -20.73 -0.49
CA GLY A 192 -29.82 -21.13 -1.86
C GLY A 192 -30.04 -22.65 -1.88
N GLU A 193 -31.28 -23.08 -2.08
CA GLU A 193 -31.62 -24.48 -2.33
C GLU A 193 -30.88 -24.95 -3.59
N PHE A 194 -29.82 -25.72 -3.41
CA PHE A 194 -29.22 -26.49 -4.49
C PHE A 194 -30.07 -27.74 -4.69
N ARG A 195 -31.05 -27.68 -5.60
CA ARG A 195 -31.73 -28.89 -6.10
C ARG A 195 -30.86 -29.52 -7.20
N PRO A 196 -30.37 -30.76 -7.05
CA PRO A 196 -29.82 -31.49 -8.18
C PRO A 196 -30.97 -31.83 -9.14
N LYS A 197 -30.78 -31.54 -10.43
CA LYS A 197 -31.64 -32.06 -11.50
C LYS A 197 -31.35 -33.57 -11.70
N PRO A 198 -32.36 -34.35 -12.14
CA PRO A 198 -32.27 -35.81 -12.27
C PRO A 198 -31.26 -36.27 -13.31
#